data_AF-A0A836RP74-F1
#
_entry.id   AF-A0A836RP74-F1
#
_cell.length_a   1.000
_cell.length_b   1.000
_cell.length_c   1.000
_cell.angle_alpha   90.00
_cell.angle_beta   90.00
_cell.angle_gamma   90.00
#
_symmetry.space_group_name_H-M   'P 1'
#
loop_
_entity.id
_entity.type
_entity.pdbx_description
1 polymer ?
#
loop_
_entity_poly.entity_id
_entity_poly.type
_entity_poly.pdbx_seq_one_letter_code
_entity_poly.pdbx_strand_id
1 'polypeptide(L)'
;MARYREARCRICRREREKLFLRGRRCFSDKCSYVRRSFPPGMHGRTGRRRITPYGSQLREKQKLKSIYGLLENQFRRFYDLAEKEGNPGPSLIILLERR
;
A
#
# COMPACT_ATOMS: atom_id res chain seq x y z
N MET A 1 -12.74 11.13 11.21
CA MET A 1 -11.36 10.99 10.69
C MET A 1 -11.37 10.76 9.19
N ALA A 2 -10.56 11.50 8.42
CA ALA A 2 -10.45 11.33 6.97
C ALA A 2 -9.69 10.04 6.62
N ARG A 3 -10.10 9.37 5.53
CA ARG A 3 -9.50 8.13 5.01
C ARG A 3 -9.72 8.03 3.51
N TYR A 4 -8.92 7.22 2.81
CA TYR A 4 -9.14 6.92 1.40
C TYR A 4 -10.45 6.14 1.19
N ARG A 5 -11.41 6.73 0.46
CA ARG A 5 -12.76 6.17 0.25
C ARG A 5 -12.99 5.63 -1.16
N GLU A 6 -12.09 5.88 -2.11
CA GLU A 6 -12.30 5.48 -3.50
C GLU A 6 -12.01 3.98 -3.75
N ALA A 7 -11.82 3.63 -5.03
CA ALA A 7 -11.65 2.26 -5.51
C ALA A 7 -10.38 1.56 -4.97
N ARG A 8 -10.47 0.93 -3.80
CA ARG A 8 -9.36 0.21 -3.14
C ARG A 8 -8.64 -0.84 -4.00
N CYS A 9 -9.35 -1.58 -4.86
CA CYS A 9 -8.72 -2.58 -5.73
C CYS A 9 -7.78 -1.97 -6.78
N ARG A 10 -7.89 -0.65 -7.05
CA ARG A 10 -6.94 0.11 -7.88
C ARG A 10 -5.54 0.10 -7.25
N ILE A 11 -5.47 0.16 -5.92
CA ILE A 11 -4.22 0.15 -5.15
C ILE A 11 -3.53 -1.20 -5.30
N CYS A 12 -4.24 -2.31 -5.04
CA CYS A 12 -3.69 -3.67 -5.21
C CYS A 12 -3.08 -3.87 -6.62
N ARG A 13 -3.77 -3.37 -7.65
CA ARG A 13 -3.28 -3.43 -9.04
C ARG A 13 -2.04 -2.58 -9.28
N ARG A 14 -1.95 -1.41 -8.64
CA ARG A 14 -0.79 -0.52 -8.78
C ARG A 14 0.43 -1.09 -8.07
N GLU A 15 0.25 -1.62 -6.86
CA GLU A 15 1.31 -2.23 -6.05
C GLU A 15 1.68 -3.66 -6.49
N ARG A 16 0.87 -4.24 -7.41
CA ARG A 16 1.04 -5.59 -7.97
C ARG A 16 1.06 -6.69 -6.92
N GLU A 17 0.23 -6.52 -5.89
CA GLU A 17 0.14 -7.44 -4.77
C GLU A 17 -1.28 -7.44 -4.20
N LYS A 18 -1.71 -8.58 -3.62
CA LYS A 18 -3.01 -8.65 -2.94
C LYS A 18 -2.90 -8.01 -1.55
N LEU A 19 -3.43 -6.80 -1.41
CA LEU A 19 -3.47 -6.07 -0.12
C LEU A 19 -4.73 -6.34 0.73
N PHE A 20 -5.62 -7.25 0.30
CA PHE A 20 -6.84 -7.66 1.03
C PHE A 20 -7.80 -6.55 1.52
N LEU A 21 -7.75 -5.35 0.93
CA LEU A 21 -8.50 -4.16 1.35
C LEU A 21 -10.04 -4.23 1.24
N ARG A 22 -10.60 -5.31 0.68
CA ARG A 22 -12.05 -5.55 0.52
C ARG A 22 -12.55 -6.83 1.20
N GLY A 23 -11.77 -7.43 2.11
CA GLY A 23 -12.19 -8.60 2.89
C GLY A 23 -12.58 -9.79 1.99
N ARG A 24 -13.77 -10.36 2.20
CA ARG A 24 -14.28 -11.56 1.50
C ARG A 24 -14.12 -11.52 -0.02
N ARG A 25 -14.34 -10.37 -0.66
CA ARG A 25 -14.19 -10.24 -2.12
C ARG A 25 -12.77 -10.52 -2.62
N CYS A 26 -11.75 -10.24 -1.80
CA CYS A 26 -10.35 -10.45 -2.17
C CYS A 26 -9.97 -11.94 -2.28
N PHE A 27 -10.72 -12.82 -1.62
CA PHE A 27 -10.54 -14.28 -1.68
C PHE A 27 -11.29 -14.93 -2.84
N SER A 28 -12.19 -14.21 -3.50
CA SER A 28 -12.94 -14.71 -4.66
C SER A 28 -12.27 -14.40 -6.00
N ASP A 29 -12.65 -15.12 -7.05
CA ASP A 29 -12.26 -14.85 -8.45
C ASP A 29 -12.81 -13.52 -9.00
N LYS A 30 -13.73 -12.88 -8.26
CA LYS A 30 -14.23 -11.53 -8.55
C LYS A 30 -13.26 -10.43 -8.09
N CYS A 31 -12.11 -10.79 -7.54
CA CYS A 31 -11.04 -9.86 -7.17
C CYS A 31 -10.43 -9.21 -8.43
N SER A 32 -10.43 -7.88 -8.48
CA SER A 32 -9.93 -7.14 -9.66
C SER A 32 -8.44 -7.37 -9.93
N TYR A 33 -7.66 -7.75 -8.92
CA TYR A 33 -6.24 -8.07 -9.09
C TYR A 33 -6.05 -9.41 -9.83
N VAL A 34 -6.84 -10.43 -9.47
CA VAL A 34 -6.82 -11.75 -10.13
C VAL A 34 -7.18 -11.61 -11.61
N ARG A 35 -8.24 -10.83 -11.91
CA ARG A 35 -8.69 -10.61 -13.29
C ARG A 35 -7.78 -9.69 -14.11
N ARG A 36 -7.10 -8.73 -13.45
CA ARG A 36 -6.30 -7.67 -14.09
C ARG A 36 -5.08 -7.36 -13.23
N SER A 37 -4.03 -8.16 -13.36
CA SER A 37 -2.78 -8.07 -12.60
C SER A 37 -1.83 -6.95 -13.05
N PHE A 38 -2.29 -6.03 -13.88
CA PHE A 38 -1.52 -4.89 -14.39
C PHE A 38 -1.97 -3.56 -13.74
N PRO A 39 -1.08 -2.56 -13.65
CA PRO A 39 -1.41 -1.25 -13.09
C PRO A 39 -2.66 -0.61 -13.71
N PRO A 40 -3.39 0.24 -12.97
CA PRO A 40 -4.51 1.00 -13.51
C PRO A 40 -4.05 2.07 -14.52
N GLY A 41 -4.94 2.46 -15.42
CA GLY A 41 -4.70 3.48 -16.46
C GLY A 41 -4.50 2.90 -17.86
N MET A 42 -4.53 3.78 -18.88
CA MET A 42 -4.38 3.42 -20.30
C MET A 42 -3.07 2.68 -20.58
N HIS A 43 -1.97 3.18 -20.03
CA HIS A 43 -0.64 2.58 -20.15
C HIS A 43 -0.38 1.43 -19.17
N GLY A 44 -1.40 0.93 -18.48
CA GLY A 44 -1.23 -0.13 -17.49
C GLY A 44 -0.71 -1.44 -18.10
N ARG A 45 -1.05 -1.71 -19.36
CA ARG A 45 -0.61 -2.91 -20.11
C ARG A 45 0.71 -2.69 -20.84
N THR A 46 1.08 -1.43 -21.11
CA THR A 46 2.37 -1.08 -21.67
C THR A 46 3.44 -1.45 -20.65
N GLY A 47 4.47 -2.18 -21.07
CA GLY A 47 5.43 -2.86 -20.21
C GLY A 47 6.04 -2.01 -19.07
N ARG A 48 6.61 -2.70 -18.08
CA ARG A 48 7.14 -2.07 -16.86
C ARG A 48 8.40 -1.27 -17.22
N ARG A 49 8.39 0.04 -16.98
CA ARG A 49 9.63 0.84 -16.95
C ARG A 49 10.47 0.43 -15.75
N ARG A 50 11.80 0.47 -15.88
CA ARG A 50 12.73 0.25 -14.77
C ARG A 50 12.43 1.25 -13.65
N ILE A 51 12.24 0.74 -12.43
CA ILE A 51 11.94 1.56 -11.26
C ILE A 51 13.26 2.06 -10.67
N THR A 52 13.33 3.33 -10.31
CA THR A 52 14.48 3.93 -9.62
C THR A 52 14.53 3.48 -8.15
N PRO A 53 15.68 3.57 -7.45
CA PRO A 53 15.76 3.25 -6.02
C PRO A 53 14.76 4.05 -5.17
N TYR A 54 14.57 5.33 -5.47
CA TYR A 54 13.53 6.13 -4.82
C TYR A 54 12.12 5.60 -5.14
N GLY A 55 11.89 5.18 -6.38
CA GLY A 55 10.61 4.62 -6.80
C GLY A 55 10.23 3.33 -6.07
N SER A 56 11.20 2.47 -5.74
CA SER A 56 10.94 1.25 -4.96
C SER A 56 10.60 1.60 -3.51
N GLN A 57 11.37 2.48 -2.87
CA GLN A 57 11.10 2.97 -1.51
C GLN A 57 9.73 3.63 -1.40
N LEU A 58 9.38 4.49 -2.37
CA LEU A 58 8.08 5.14 -2.43
C LEU A 58 6.95 4.13 -2.51
N ARG A 59 7.10 3.06 -3.30
CA ARG A 59 6.08 2.00 -3.44
C ARG A 59 5.87 1.26 -2.14
N GLU A 60 6.94 0.82 -1.48
CA GLU A 60 6.83 0.14 -0.18
C GLU A 60 6.17 1.03 0.88
N LYS A 61 6.52 2.32 0.93
CA LYS A 61 5.83 3.30 1.79
C LYS A 61 4.33 3.39 1.49
N GLN A 62 3.96 3.56 0.21
CA GLN A 62 2.56 3.66 -0.20
C GLN A 62 1.79 2.37 0.07
N LYS A 63 2.44 1.21 -0.05
CA LYS A 63 1.88 -0.10 0.26
C LYS A 63 1.51 -0.21 1.74
N LEU A 64 2.48 0.02 2.64
CA LEU A 64 2.24 -0.01 4.09
C LEU A 64 1.14 0.96 4.53
N LYS A 65 1.21 2.21 4.08
CA LYS A 65 0.17 3.20 4.36
C LYS A 65 -1.22 2.72 3.94
N SER A 66 -1.32 2.09 2.77
CA SER A 66 -2.59 1.61 2.22
C SER A 66 -3.15 0.41 2.97
N ILE A 67 -2.28 -0.51 3.42
CA ILE A 67 -2.66 -1.68 4.23
C ILE A 67 -3.35 -1.23 5.51
N TYR A 68 -2.73 -0.30 6.24
CA TYR A 68 -3.26 0.22 7.51
C TYR A 68 -4.31 1.35 7.34
N GLY A 69 -4.64 1.70 6.09
CA GLY A 69 -5.66 2.71 5.78
C GLY A 69 -5.37 4.11 6.34
N LEU A 70 -4.08 4.48 6.45
CA LEU A 70 -3.62 5.72 7.06
C LEU A 70 -3.54 6.87 6.05
N LEU A 71 -3.63 8.10 6.57
CA LEU A 71 -3.23 9.30 5.83
C LEU A 71 -1.70 9.46 5.88
N GLU A 72 -1.13 10.15 4.90
CA GLU A 72 0.32 10.38 4.82
C GLU A 72 0.87 11.07 6.07
N ASN A 73 0.17 12.10 6.57
CA ASN A 73 0.56 12.83 7.77
C ASN A 73 0.54 11.97 9.03
N GLN A 74 -0.43 11.04 9.13
CA GLN A 74 -0.51 10.11 10.26
C GLN A 74 0.62 9.09 10.18
N PHE A 75 0.84 8.51 9.00
CA PHE A 75 1.92 7.56 8.76
C PHE A 75 3.30 8.17 9.07
N ARG A 76 3.54 9.43 8.68
CA ARG A 76 4.77 10.15 9.01
C ARG A 76 4.98 10.26 10.52
N ARG A 77 3.94 10.62 11.29
CA ARG A 77 4.04 10.68 12.76
C ARG A 77 4.41 9.34 13.38
N PHE A 78 3.86 8.23 12.88
CA PHE A 78 4.24 6.89 13.36
C PHE A 78 5.69 6.57 13.03
N TYR A 79 6.16 6.96 11.86
CA TYR A 79 7.57 6.81 11.49
C TYR A 79 8.49 7.64 12.40
N ASP A 80 8.15 8.91 12.67
CA ASP A 80 8.93 9.78 13.56
C ASP A 80 8.97 9.24 15.01
N LEU A 81 7.93 8.52 15.45
CA LEU A 81 7.92 7.81 16.73
C LEU A 81 8.80 6.56 16.70
N ALA A 82 8.71 5.76 15.64
CA ALA A 82 9.53 4.56 15.46
C ALA A 82 11.03 4.89 15.35
N GLU A 83 11.37 6.01 14.73
CA GLU A 83 12.76 6.48 14.59
C GLU A 83 13.40 6.80 15.95
N LYS A 84 12.62 7.33 16.91
CA LYS A 84 13.09 7.62 18.27
C LYS A 84 13.42 6.35 19.07
N GLU A 85 12.87 5.20 18.72
CA GLU A 85 13.16 3.92 19.36
C GLU A 85 14.47 3.28 18.87
N GLY A 86 15.13 3.88 17.87
CA GLY A 86 16.45 3.44 17.36
C GLY A 86 16.39 2.31 16.32
N ASN A 87 15.26 1.61 16.17
CA ASN A 87 15.06 0.59 15.14
C ASN A 87 13.76 0.82 14.35
N PRO A 88 13.75 1.74 13.37
CA PRO A 88 12.52 2.24 12.75
C PRO A 88 11.73 1.18 11.97
N GLY A 89 12.36 0.12 11.48
CA GLY A 89 11.68 -0.91 10.68
C GLY A 89 10.67 -1.72 11.52
N PRO A 90 11.13 -2.52 12.50
CA PRO A 90 10.27 -3.30 13.38
C PRO A 90 9.38 -2.42 14.26
N SER A 91 9.91 -1.33 14.82
CA SER A 91 9.14 -0.41 15.67
C SER A 91 7.95 0.18 14.94
N LEU A 92 8.11 0.56 13.66
CA LEU A 92 6.99 1.07 12.87
C LEU A 92 5.87 0.02 12.73
N ILE A 93 6.21 -1.24 12.48
CA ILE A 93 5.22 -2.31 12.34
C ILE A 93 4.49 -2.53 13.66
N ILE A 94 5.22 -2.62 14.77
CA ILE A 94 4.66 -2.77 16.12
C ILE A 94 3.69 -1.62 16.45
N LEU A 95 4.07 -0.38 16.17
CA LEU A 95 3.23 0.80 16.41
C LEU A 95 1.97 0.81 15.53
N LEU A 96 2.06 0.32 14.30
CA LEU A 96 0.93 0.23 13.38
C LEU A 96 -0.05 -0.89 13.75
N GLU A 97 0.45 -2.00 14.28
CA GLU A 97 -0.36 -3.16 14.72
C GLU A 97 -1.06 -2.95 16.07
N ARG A 98 -0.55 -2.03 16.91
CA ARG A 98 -1.17 -1.69 18.22
C ARG A 98 -2.39 -0.77 18.12
N ARG A 99 -2.87 -0.49 16.92
CA ARG A 99 -3.96 0.45 16.66
C ARG A 99 -5.32 -0.24 16.56
#